data_AF-A0A1M2ZIK6-F1
#
_entry.id   AF-A0A1M2ZIK6-F1
#
_cell.length_a   1.000
_cell.length_b   1.000
_cell.length_c   1.000
_cell.angle_alpha   90.00
_cell.angle_beta   90.00
_cell.angle_gamma   90.00
#
_symmetry.space_group_name_H-M   'P 1'
#
loop_
_entity.id
_entity.type
_entity.pdbx_description
1 polymer ?
#
loop_
_entity_poly.entity_id
_entity_poly.type
_entity_poly.pdbx_seq_one_letter_code
_entity_poly.pdbx_strand_id
1 'polypeptide(L)'
;MLRPLITVALAVLPAAALAAQASQPAPAKAPAETVHQEAQAETGQPPKRIRSVTLSGTEKCPPSTSTEVVVCNRIDPNEQYRVPKELRRPPEVPAKNQSWVNRAQQQDEVGRTAGGLPNTCSAVGTGGQSGCAQMNARQWYLERQAIKRAQQEGTNPPPQD
;
A
#
# COMPACT_ATOMS: atom_id res chain seq x y z
N MET A 1 -38.85 13.64 29.47
CA MET A 1 -37.53 14.32 29.40
C MET A 1 -37.16 14.44 27.94
N LEU A 2 -37.05 15.70 27.50
CA LEU A 2 -37.08 16.18 26.12
C LEU A 2 -35.73 15.94 25.41
N ARG A 3 -35.74 15.36 24.21
CA ARG A 3 -34.55 15.26 23.33
C ARG A 3 -34.68 16.30 22.21
N PRO A 4 -33.74 17.26 22.05
CA PRO A 4 -33.75 18.14 20.89
C PRO A 4 -33.07 17.48 19.69
N LEU A 5 -33.77 17.53 18.56
CA LEU A 5 -33.32 17.16 17.23
C LEU A 5 -32.26 18.17 16.74
N ILE A 6 -31.10 17.68 16.27
CA ILE A 6 -30.10 18.49 15.57
C ILE A 6 -30.23 18.21 14.07
N THR A 7 -30.75 19.19 13.35
CA THR A 7 -30.78 19.27 11.88
C THR A 7 -29.42 19.76 11.35
N VAL A 8 -28.75 18.97 10.52
CA VAL A 8 -27.55 19.42 9.79
C VAL A 8 -27.97 19.83 8.38
N ALA A 9 -27.82 21.13 8.11
CA ALA A 9 -28.08 21.76 6.82
C ALA A 9 -26.98 21.41 5.79
N LEU A 10 -27.40 20.91 4.62
CA LEU A 10 -26.54 20.78 3.44
C LEU A 10 -26.34 22.16 2.80
N ALA A 11 -25.08 22.59 2.70
CA ALA A 11 -24.69 23.76 1.91
C ALA A 11 -24.25 23.33 0.50
N VAL A 12 -24.90 23.93 -0.49
CA VAL A 12 -24.65 23.85 -1.94
C VAL A 12 -23.50 24.79 -2.31
N LEU A 13 -22.60 24.37 -3.21
CA LEU A 13 -21.77 25.31 -4.00
C LEU A 13 -21.94 25.04 -5.52
N PRO A 14 -22.06 26.10 -6.35
CA PRO A 14 -22.37 25.98 -7.77
C PRO A 14 -21.16 26.10 -8.72
N ALA A 15 -21.45 25.71 -9.96
CA ALA A 15 -20.81 25.95 -11.27
C ALA A 15 -19.78 27.09 -11.43
N ALA A 16 -18.77 26.86 -12.29
CA ALA A 16 -18.57 27.62 -13.54
C ALA A 16 -17.36 27.12 -14.34
N ALA A 17 -17.53 27.15 -15.66
CA ALA A 17 -16.57 26.80 -16.69
C ALA A 17 -15.45 27.84 -16.89
N LEU A 18 -14.27 27.40 -17.31
CA LEU A 18 -13.37 28.21 -18.14
C LEU A 18 -12.74 27.35 -19.24
N ALA A 19 -13.09 27.69 -20.47
CA ALA A 19 -12.41 27.30 -21.71
C ALA A 19 -11.47 28.43 -22.17
N ALA A 20 -10.56 28.09 -23.11
CA ALA A 20 -9.50 28.91 -23.73
C ALA A 20 -8.28 29.15 -22.80
N GLN A 21 -7.02 29.16 -23.25
CA GLN A 21 -6.47 29.94 -24.36
C GLN A 21 -5.03 29.48 -24.74
N ALA A 22 -4.77 29.57 -26.05
CA ALA A 22 -3.55 30.04 -26.73
C ALA A 22 -2.18 29.34 -26.57
N SER A 23 -1.72 28.85 -27.73
CA SER A 23 -0.37 28.65 -28.25
C SER A 23 0.63 29.80 -28.04
N GLN A 24 1.91 29.47 -27.79
CA GLN A 24 3.11 30.23 -28.21
C GLN A 24 4.41 29.39 -28.09
N PRO A 25 5.50 29.77 -28.81
CA PRO A 25 6.51 28.87 -29.36
C PRO A 25 7.74 28.59 -28.47
N ALA A 26 8.47 27.53 -28.85
CA ALA A 26 9.71 27.05 -28.23
C ALA A 26 10.92 27.98 -28.47
N PRO A 27 11.76 28.25 -27.45
CA PRO A 27 13.11 28.75 -27.64
C PRO A 27 14.13 27.63 -27.85
N ALA A 28 15.10 27.94 -28.70
CA ALA A 28 16.17 27.09 -29.20
C ALA A 28 17.16 26.61 -28.12
N LYS A 29 17.80 25.50 -28.46
CA LYS A 29 18.80 24.73 -27.73
C LYS A 29 20.16 25.46 -27.77
N ALA A 30 20.77 25.71 -26.62
CA ALA A 30 22.22 25.91 -26.47
C ALA A 30 22.72 25.04 -25.30
N PRO A 31 23.92 24.44 -25.37
CA PRO A 31 24.38 23.45 -24.40
C PRO A 31 24.93 24.15 -23.15
N ALA A 32 24.25 24.00 -22.01
CA ALA A 32 24.79 24.37 -20.72
C ALA A 32 25.47 23.15 -20.08
N GLU A 33 26.74 23.38 -19.80
CA GLU A 33 27.74 22.62 -19.06
C GLU A 33 27.22 22.01 -17.76
N THR A 34 27.50 20.71 -17.57
CA THR A 34 27.17 19.95 -16.37
C THR A 34 28.22 20.22 -15.29
N VAL A 35 27.98 21.18 -14.39
CA VAL A 35 28.77 21.34 -13.13
C VAL A 35 27.85 21.83 -12.01
N HIS A 36 26.98 20.98 -11.46
CA HIS A 36 26.09 21.38 -10.35
C HIS A 36 25.99 20.38 -9.18
N GLN A 37 26.75 19.27 -9.20
CA GLN A 37 26.74 18.31 -8.08
C GLN A 37 27.70 18.70 -6.94
N GLU A 38 28.82 19.37 -7.21
CA GLU A 38 29.75 19.79 -6.15
C GLU A 38 29.28 21.03 -5.35
N ALA A 39 28.53 21.94 -5.95
CA ALA A 39 28.16 23.21 -5.30
C ALA A 39 27.14 23.08 -4.14
N GLN A 40 26.40 21.97 -4.04
CA GLN A 40 25.42 21.77 -2.97
C GLN A 40 26.02 21.16 -1.70
N ALA A 41 27.12 20.41 -1.82
CA ALA A 41 27.80 19.81 -0.65
C ALA A 41 28.57 20.86 0.18
N GLU A 42 28.94 21.99 -0.42
CA GLU A 42 29.77 23.03 0.20
C GLU A 42 29.01 23.96 1.17
N THR A 43 27.68 24.06 1.05
CA THR A 43 26.89 25.08 1.77
C THR A 43 26.26 24.62 3.08
N GLY A 44 26.34 23.33 3.42
CA GLY A 44 25.88 22.79 4.71
C GLY A 44 24.39 23.00 5.04
N GLN A 45 23.60 23.52 4.10
CA GLN A 45 22.19 23.84 4.29
C GLN A 45 21.31 22.76 3.63
N PRO A 46 20.26 22.24 4.31
CA PRO A 46 19.37 21.28 3.70
C PRO A 46 18.65 21.88 2.47
N PRO A 47 18.47 21.10 1.40
CA PRO A 47 17.90 21.59 0.15
C PRO A 47 16.45 22.06 0.35
N LYS A 48 16.09 23.17 -0.30
CA LYS A 48 14.78 23.82 -0.14
C LYS A 48 13.66 23.07 -0.87
N ARG A 49 13.98 22.23 -1.87
CA ARG A 49 13.00 21.45 -2.67
C ARG A 49 13.62 20.17 -3.21
N ILE A 50 12.85 19.08 -3.23
CA ILE A 50 13.19 17.80 -3.87
C ILE A 50 12.20 17.52 -4.99
N ARG A 51 12.69 17.20 -6.18
CA ARG A 51 11.86 16.80 -7.33
C ARG A 51 12.25 15.42 -7.82
N SER A 52 11.31 14.48 -7.75
CA SER A 52 11.46 13.13 -8.31
C SER A 52 11.04 13.10 -9.77
N VAL A 53 11.94 12.73 -10.67
CA VAL A 53 11.66 12.60 -12.11
C VAL A 53 11.82 11.14 -12.51
N THR A 54 10.77 10.58 -13.11
CA THR A 54 10.81 9.22 -13.67
C THR A 54 11.17 9.30 -15.15
N LEU A 55 12.30 8.70 -15.53
CA LEU A 55 12.81 8.69 -16.90
C LEU A 55 12.51 7.35 -17.56
N SER A 56 12.12 7.41 -18.84
CA SER A 56 11.93 6.23 -19.68
C SER A 56 13.12 6.05 -20.62
N GLY A 57 13.60 4.81 -20.79
CA GLY A 57 14.65 4.49 -21.76
C GLY A 57 15.98 5.19 -21.48
N THR A 58 16.53 5.92 -22.46
CA THR A 58 17.85 6.59 -22.43
C THR A 58 17.78 8.11 -22.24
N GLU A 59 16.65 8.65 -21.77
CA GLU A 59 16.53 10.08 -21.48
C GLU A 59 17.54 10.55 -20.42
N LYS A 60 18.04 11.78 -20.59
CA LYS A 60 18.97 12.42 -19.66
C LYS A 60 18.22 13.11 -18.52
N CYS A 61 18.76 13.00 -17.31
CA CYS A 61 18.30 13.77 -16.16
C CYS A 61 18.43 15.27 -16.41
N PRO A 62 17.39 16.08 -16.13
CA PRO A 62 17.53 17.53 -16.13
C PRO A 62 18.51 17.97 -15.03
N PRO A 63 19.30 19.03 -15.25
CA PRO A 63 20.25 19.53 -14.26
C PRO A 63 19.53 20.03 -13.00
N SER A 64 20.12 19.79 -11.83
CA SER A 64 19.70 20.39 -10.56
C SER A 64 20.15 21.85 -10.48
N THR A 65 19.38 22.69 -9.79
CA THR A 65 19.78 24.06 -9.43
C THR A 65 20.31 24.10 -8.00
N SER A 66 20.97 25.17 -7.59
CA SER A 66 21.49 25.35 -6.22
C SER A 66 20.41 25.42 -5.12
N THR A 67 19.14 25.32 -5.48
CA THR A 67 18.01 25.36 -4.55
C THR A 67 17.16 24.09 -4.58
N GLU A 68 17.40 23.18 -5.52
CA GLU A 68 16.56 22.02 -5.77
C GLU A 68 17.38 20.77 -6.12
N VAL A 69 17.11 19.66 -5.41
CA VAL A 69 17.69 18.35 -5.71
C VAL A 69 16.75 17.58 -6.63
N VAL A 70 17.25 17.16 -7.79
CA VAL A 70 16.52 16.33 -8.75
C VAL A 70 16.94 14.88 -8.57
N VAL A 71 16.01 14.04 -8.13
CA VAL A 71 16.21 12.59 -7.99
C VAL A 71 15.61 11.90 -9.20
N CYS A 72 16.44 11.33 -10.06
CA CYS A 72 15.98 10.57 -11.20
C CYS A 72 15.82 9.09 -10.86
N ASN A 73 14.66 8.52 -11.17
CA ASN A 73 14.47 7.08 -11.21
C ASN A 73 14.31 6.63 -12.67
N ARG A 74 14.94 5.52 -13.06
CA ARG A 74 14.90 5.02 -14.44
C ARG A 74 14.03 3.76 -14.51
N ILE A 75 13.06 3.75 -15.42
CA ILE A 75 12.19 2.60 -15.67
C ILE A 75 12.52 2.03 -17.06
N ASP A 76 12.53 0.69 -17.17
CA ASP A 76 12.67 -0.01 -18.46
C ASP A 76 11.47 0.31 -19.37
N PRO A 77 11.66 0.55 -20.67
CA PRO A 77 10.56 0.87 -21.60
C PRO A 77 9.45 -0.20 -21.63
N ASN A 78 9.77 -1.47 -21.38
CA ASN A 78 8.77 -2.54 -21.29
C ASN A 78 8.02 -2.55 -19.96
N GLU A 79 8.54 -1.90 -18.91
CA GLU A 79 7.88 -1.78 -17.61
C GLU A 79 6.97 -0.55 -17.49
N GLN A 80 6.99 0.36 -18.48
CA GLN A 80 6.10 1.54 -18.51
C GLN A 80 4.61 1.17 -18.52
N TYR A 81 4.25 0.11 -19.25
CA TYR A 81 2.86 -0.33 -19.41
C TYR A 81 2.50 -1.54 -18.55
N ARG A 82 3.47 -2.06 -17.77
CA ARG A 82 3.28 -3.22 -16.90
C ARG A 82 3.08 -2.74 -15.46
N VAL A 83 2.24 -3.46 -14.70
CA VAL A 83 2.12 -3.26 -13.24
C VAL A 83 3.54 -3.26 -12.61
N PRO A 84 3.90 -2.24 -11.79
CA PRO A 84 5.21 -2.16 -11.14
C PRO A 84 5.56 -3.44 -10.37
N LYS A 85 6.85 -3.83 -10.36
CA LYS A 85 7.34 -5.06 -9.69
C LYS A 85 6.81 -5.21 -8.26
N GLU A 86 6.83 -4.12 -7.50
CA GLU A 86 6.37 -4.08 -6.11
C GLU A 86 4.88 -4.43 -5.95
N LEU A 87 4.05 -4.10 -6.95
CA LEU A 87 2.61 -4.39 -6.94
C LEU A 87 2.27 -5.75 -7.57
N ARG A 88 3.26 -6.44 -8.15
CA ARG A 88 3.05 -7.80 -8.71
C ARG A 88 2.91 -8.83 -7.61
N ARG A 89 3.59 -8.62 -6.47
CA ARG A 89 3.38 -9.44 -5.29
C ARG A 89 2.14 -8.91 -4.59
N PRO A 90 1.07 -9.71 -4.41
CA PRO A 90 -0.04 -9.27 -3.60
C PRO A 90 0.53 -8.95 -2.20
N PRO A 91 0.45 -7.70 -1.72
CA PRO A 91 0.79 -7.43 -0.35
C PRO A 91 -0.14 -8.28 0.53
N GLU A 92 0.38 -8.77 1.66
CA GLU A 92 -0.44 -9.35 2.71
C GLU A 92 -1.63 -8.41 2.92
N VAL A 93 -2.85 -8.87 2.57
CA VAL A 93 -4.01 -7.98 2.52
C VAL A 93 -4.28 -7.55 3.96
N PRO A 94 -4.09 -6.27 4.31
CA PRO A 94 -4.28 -5.84 5.70
C PRO A 94 -5.72 -6.15 6.10
N ALA A 95 -5.94 -6.47 7.38
CA ALA A 95 -7.27 -6.88 7.87
C ALA A 95 -8.41 -5.93 7.45
N LYS A 96 -8.10 -4.64 7.30
CA LYS A 96 -9.01 -3.57 6.86
C LYS A 96 -9.49 -3.71 5.41
N ASN A 97 -8.68 -4.33 4.54
CA ASN A 97 -8.94 -4.47 3.11
C ASN A 97 -9.41 -5.89 2.74
N GLN A 98 -9.78 -6.72 3.72
CA GLN A 98 -10.30 -8.06 3.46
C GLN A 98 -11.63 -7.98 2.69
N SER A 99 -11.77 -8.88 1.71
CA SER A 99 -12.99 -8.98 0.90
C SER A 99 -14.20 -9.20 1.81
N TRP A 100 -15.37 -8.70 1.38
CA TRP A 100 -16.59 -8.90 2.15
C TRP A 100 -16.91 -10.38 2.35
N VAL A 101 -16.62 -11.22 1.36
CA VAL A 101 -16.79 -12.68 1.43
C VAL A 101 -15.96 -13.29 2.55
N ASN A 102 -14.68 -12.93 2.67
CA ASN A 102 -13.83 -13.42 3.77
C ASN A 102 -14.35 -12.98 5.13
N ARG A 103 -14.85 -11.74 5.22
CA ARG A 103 -15.43 -11.21 6.47
C ARG A 103 -16.74 -11.89 6.83
N ALA A 104 -17.61 -12.18 5.86
CA ALA A 104 -18.86 -12.89 6.08
C ALA A 104 -18.58 -14.29 6.64
N GLN A 105 -17.62 -15.02 6.07
CA GLN A 105 -17.21 -16.33 6.59
C GLN A 105 -16.73 -16.26 8.06
N GLN A 106 -15.97 -15.22 8.43
CA GLN A 106 -15.57 -15.04 9.83
C GLN A 106 -16.75 -14.76 10.76
N GLN A 107 -17.72 -13.96 10.33
CA GLN A 107 -18.94 -13.70 11.11
C GLN A 107 -19.78 -14.97 11.29
N ASP A 108 -19.91 -15.77 10.23
CA ASP A 108 -20.60 -17.06 10.29
C ASP A 108 -19.93 -18.02 11.28
N GLU A 109 -18.60 -18.13 11.26
CA GLU A 109 -17.87 -18.99 12.18
C GLU A 109 -17.99 -18.56 13.65
N VAL A 110 -18.02 -17.25 13.91
CA VAL A 110 -18.31 -16.71 15.26
C VAL A 110 -19.70 -17.10 15.70
N GLY A 111 -20.72 -16.96 14.83
CA GLY A 111 -22.09 -17.36 15.11
C GLY A 111 -22.23 -18.86 15.38
N ARG A 112 -21.56 -19.70 14.57
CA ARG A 112 -21.55 -21.15 14.76
C ARG A 112 -20.91 -21.56 16.09
N THR A 113 -19.80 -20.92 16.45
CA THR A 113 -19.10 -21.16 17.72
C THR A 113 -19.95 -20.71 18.90
N ALA A 114 -20.57 -19.53 18.83
CA ALA A 114 -21.48 -19.05 19.86
C ALA A 114 -22.73 -19.96 20.02
N GLY A 115 -23.21 -20.52 18.91
CA GLY A 115 -24.35 -21.45 18.89
C GLY A 115 -24.03 -22.87 19.34
N GLY A 116 -22.77 -23.19 19.64
CA GLY A 116 -22.37 -24.53 20.09
C GLY A 116 -22.54 -25.62 19.02
N LEU A 117 -22.45 -25.24 17.74
CA LEU A 117 -22.63 -26.20 16.64
C LEU A 117 -21.50 -27.25 16.63
N PRO A 118 -21.77 -28.46 16.11
CA PRO A 118 -20.74 -29.47 15.91
C PRO A 118 -19.56 -28.95 15.07
N ASN A 119 -18.36 -29.45 15.37
CA ASN A 119 -17.09 -29.04 14.74
C ASN A 119 -16.70 -27.57 15.00
N THR A 120 -17.20 -26.97 16.07
CA THR A 120 -16.73 -25.67 16.56
C THR A 120 -16.11 -25.83 17.94
N CYS A 121 -15.05 -25.08 18.24
CA CYS A 121 -14.45 -25.09 19.57
C CYS A 121 -15.25 -24.17 20.49
N SER A 122 -16.41 -24.65 20.92
CA SER A 122 -17.31 -23.95 21.83
C SER A 122 -17.36 -24.64 23.19
N ALA A 123 -17.46 -23.84 24.27
CA ALA A 123 -17.69 -24.34 25.62
C ALA A 123 -19.16 -24.73 25.87
N VAL A 124 -20.06 -24.40 24.93
CA VAL A 124 -21.49 -24.71 25.01
C VAL A 124 -21.86 -25.75 23.94
N GLY A 125 -22.64 -26.77 24.32
CA GLY A 125 -23.11 -27.83 23.42
C GLY A 125 -22.24 -29.09 23.37
N THR A 126 -22.68 -30.10 22.60
CA THR A 126 -22.05 -31.44 22.53
C THR A 126 -20.91 -31.55 21.52
N GLY A 127 -20.59 -30.46 20.80
CA GLY A 127 -19.59 -30.41 19.73
C GLY A 127 -18.22 -29.84 20.12
N GLY A 128 -18.05 -29.31 21.34
CA GLY A 128 -16.85 -28.60 21.78
C GLY A 128 -15.60 -29.47 21.78
N GLN A 129 -15.69 -30.67 22.37
CA GLN A 129 -14.55 -31.61 22.45
C GLN A 129 -13.93 -31.97 21.09
N SER A 130 -14.75 -32.25 20.06
CA SER A 130 -14.23 -32.59 18.73
C SER A 130 -13.80 -31.35 17.94
N GLY A 131 -14.48 -30.22 18.10
CA GLY A 131 -14.14 -28.96 17.43
C GLY A 131 -12.80 -28.37 17.89
N CYS A 132 -12.48 -28.43 19.18
CA CYS A 132 -11.20 -27.94 19.69
C CYS A 132 -10.02 -28.81 19.23
N ALA A 133 -10.19 -30.14 19.15
CA ALA A 133 -9.16 -31.02 18.60
C ALA A 133 -8.86 -30.70 17.12
N GLN A 134 -9.90 -30.43 16.31
CA GLN A 134 -9.74 -30.01 14.92
C GLN A 134 -9.07 -28.63 14.80
N MET A 135 -9.42 -27.67 15.67
CA MET A 135 -8.78 -26.36 15.71
C MET A 135 -7.29 -26.48 16.00
N ASN A 136 -6.91 -27.24 17.02
CA ASN A 136 -5.50 -27.45 17.38
C ASN A 136 -4.71 -28.11 16.24
N ALA A 137 -5.29 -29.13 15.58
CA ALA A 137 -4.68 -29.76 14.42
C ALA A 137 -4.46 -28.77 13.25
N ARG A 138 -5.43 -27.86 13.02
CA ARG A 138 -5.31 -26.79 12.02
C ARG A 138 -4.20 -25.81 12.39
N GLN A 139 -4.11 -25.37 13.64
CA GLN A 139 -3.07 -24.44 14.09
C GLN A 139 -1.67 -25.03 13.91
N TRP A 140 -1.46 -26.27 14.35
CA TRP A 140 -0.20 -26.98 14.14
C TRP A 140 0.19 -27.06 12.66
N TYR A 141 -0.77 -27.33 11.77
CA TYR A 141 -0.50 -27.37 10.34
C TYR A 141 -0.11 -25.99 9.77
N LEU A 142 -0.80 -24.93 10.19
CA LEU A 142 -0.51 -23.55 9.79
C LEU A 142 0.87 -23.10 10.27
N GLU A 143 1.24 -23.44 11.51
CA GLU A 143 2.58 -23.19 12.06
C GLU A 143 3.66 -23.88 11.22
N ARG A 144 3.47 -25.17 10.89
CA ARG A 144 4.44 -25.89 10.02
C ARG A 144 4.54 -25.31 8.62
N GLN A 145 3.44 -24.82 8.06
CA GLN A 145 3.49 -24.10 6.79
C GLN A 145 4.24 -22.77 6.91
N ALA A 146 4.03 -22.02 7.99
CA ALA A 146 4.73 -20.77 8.25
C ALA A 146 6.24 -20.97 8.37
N ILE A 147 6.68 -22.02 9.10
CA ILE A 147 8.10 -22.39 9.20
C ILE A 147 8.68 -22.71 7.82
N LYS A 148 7.99 -23.52 7.00
CA LYS A 148 8.44 -23.83 5.64
C LYS A 148 8.55 -22.59 4.76
N ARG A 149 7.62 -21.65 4.87
CA ARG A 149 7.64 -20.38 4.13
C ARG A 149 8.83 -19.51 4.59
N ALA A 150 9.05 -19.39 5.89
CA ALA A 150 10.19 -18.65 6.44
C ALA A 150 11.53 -19.22 5.95
N GLN A 151 11.66 -20.55 5.92
CA GLN A 151 12.84 -21.22 5.34
C GLN A 151 13.05 -20.91 3.86
N GLN A 152 11.98 -20.84 3.06
CA GLN A 152 12.05 -20.46 1.65
C GLN A 152 12.43 -18.98 1.44
N GLU A 153 12.00 -18.12 2.37
CA GLU A 153 12.27 -16.68 2.34
C GLU A 153 13.62 -16.31 2.98
N GLY A 154 14.34 -17.28 3.55
CA GLY A 154 15.61 -17.05 4.25
C GLY A 154 15.46 -16.28 5.56
N THR A 155 14.26 -16.24 6.14
CA THR A 155 13.96 -15.59 7.41
C THR A 155 13.94 -16.59 8.55
N ASN A 156 14.27 -16.15 9.77
CA ASN A 156 14.19 -17.01 10.93
C ASN A 156 12.72 -17.38 11.20
N PRO A 157 12.41 -18.66 11.46
CA PRO A 157 11.03 -19.07 11.75
C PRO A 157 10.52 -18.41 13.05
N PRO A 158 9.21 -18.21 13.19
CA PRO A 158 8.63 -17.69 14.43
C PRO A 158 8.95 -18.62 15.61
N PRO A 159 9.16 -18.07 16.82
CA PRO A 159 9.40 -18.87 18.02
C PRO A 159 8.24 -19.85 18.25
N GLN A 160 8.60 -21.08 18.62
CA GLN A 160 7.66 -22.14 18.98
C GLN A 160 7.57 -22.09 20.52
N ASP A 161 6.47 -21.56 21.05
CA ASP A 161 6.20 -21.56 22.50
C ASP A 161 5.67 -22.92 22.97
#